data_AF-A0A0D6M1Q3-F1
#
_entry.id   AF-A0A0D6M1Q3-F1
#
_cell.length_a   1.000
_cell.length_b   1.000
_cell.length_c   1.000
_cell.angle_alpha   90.00
_cell.angle_beta   90.00
_cell.angle_gamma   90.00
#
_symmetry.space_group_name_H-M   'P 1'
#
loop_
_entity.id
_entity.type
_entity.pdbx_description
1 polymer ?
#
loop_
_entity_poly.entity_id
_entity_poly.type
_entity_poly.pdbx_seq_one_letter_code
_entity_poly.pdbx_strand_id
1 'polypeptide(L)'
;MLTGSSSNTPSDGHPGDLATMRAILVLLAVLLIVSAKRDGNQKFKACCARQKTADKECKRKFCDFNAINQNNMLHFLNMCSPRGETAKLMWDCASSRHDHMECCKKKNVLPSCLQYCESSHSVPPDYLYHLVCLQNFDAIRDCFRDHLEKNPNIFGDN
;
A
#
# COMPACT_ATOMS: atom_id res chain seq x y z
N MET A 1 11.11 82.34 8.39
CA MET A 1 10.58 81.00 8.71
C MET A 1 9.36 80.75 7.83
N LEU A 2 9.49 79.95 6.77
CA LEU A 2 8.35 79.30 6.10
C LEU A 2 8.85 77.92 5.64
N THR A 3 8.29 76.88 6.23
CA THR A 3 8.57 75.46 6.02
C THR A 3 7.94 75.00 4.71
N GLY A 4 8.73 74.42 3.81
CA GLY A 4 8.24 73.69 2.64
C GLY A 4 7.86 72.25 3.01
N SER A 5 6.61 71.89 2.79
CA SER A 5 6.08 70.55 3.07
C SER A 5 6.39 69.58 1.93
N SER A 6 6.93 68.42 2.31
CA SER A 6 7.14 67.26 1.44
C SER A 6 5.83 66.49 1.28
N SER A 7 5.39 66.25 0.04
CA SER A 7 4.24 65.38 -0.27
C SER A 7 4.72 64.01 -0.70
N ASN A 8 4.65 63.03 0.20
CA ASN A 8 4.74 61.60 -0.11
C ASN A 8 3.41 61.13 -0.72
N THR A 9 3.45 60.62 -1.95
CA THR A 9 2.35 59.86 -2.57
C THR A 9 2.43 58.38 -2.20
N PRO A 10 1.33 57.72 -1.81
CA PRO A 10 1.29 56.27 -1.61
C PRO A 10 1.29 55.54 -2.96
N SER A 11 2.12 54.53 -3.09
CA SER A 11 2.11 53.60 -4.23
C SER A 11 0.91 52.67 -4.12
N ASP A 12 -0.04 52.80 -5.05
CA ASP A 12 -1.20 51.92 -5.18
C ASP A 12 -0.79 50.47 -5.53
N GLY A 13 -1.21 49.52 -4.69
CA GLY A 13 -1.04 48.09 -4.90
C GLY A 13 -1.92 47.56 -6.04
N HIS A 14 -1.31 46.80 -6.95
CA HIS A 14 -1.95 46.30 -8.15
C HIS A 14 -2.93 45.15 -7.83
N PRO A 15 -4.21 45.19 -8.26
CA PRO A 15 -5.22 44.17 -7.96
C PRO A 15 -4.96 42.78 -8.60
N GLY A 16 -3.89 42.64 -9.40
CA GLY A 16 -3.46 41.37 -9.99
C GLY A 16 -2.76 40.40 -9.02
N ASP A 17 -2.23 40.88 -7.90
CA ASP A 17 -1.36 40.08 -7.03
C ASP A 17 -2.12 39.01 -6.23
N LEU A 18 -3.31 39.32 -5.71
CA LEU A 18 -4.07 38.37 -4.90
C LEU A 18 -4.68 37.24 -5.74
N ALA A 19 -5.17 37.53 -6.94
CA ALA A 19 -5.72 36.54 -7.86
C ALA A 19 -4.62 35.58 -8.36
N THR A 20 -3.45 36.13 -8.67
CA THR A 20 -2.28 35.37 -9.10
C THR A 20 -1.75 34.48 -7.97
N MET A 21 -1.67 35.01 -6.74
CA MET A 21 -1.24 34.24 -5.57
C MET A 21 -2.22 33.10 -5.24
N ARG A 22 -3.53 33.33 -5.37
CA ARG A 22 -4.56 32.27 -5.24
C ARG A 22 -4.42 31.20 -6.32
N ALA A 23 -4.20 31.58 -7.58
CA ALA A 23 -4.01 30.64 -8.67
C ALA A 23 -2.74 29.78 -8.46
N ILE A 24 -1.64 30.38 -8.00
CA ILE A 24 -0.40 29.67 -7.67
C ILE A 24 -0.62 28.69 -6.51
N LEU A 25 -1.32 29.09 -5.45
CA LEU A 25 -1.63 28.20 -4.33
C LEU A 25 -2.51 27.02 -4.76
N VAL A 26 -3.51 27.26 -5.63
CA VAL A 26 -4.35 26.19 -6.19
C VAL A 26 -3.53 25.26 -7.09
N LEU A 27 -2.67 25.79 -7.95
CA LEU A 27 -1.78 25.00 -8.80
C LEU A 27 -0.79 24.16 -7.97
N LEU A 28 -0.18 24.73 -6.93
CA LEU A 28 0.70 24.01 -6.02
C LEU A 28 -0.05 22.92 -5.26
N ALA A 29 -1.25 23.21 -4.76
CA ALA A 29 -2.09 22.20 -4.11
C ALA A 29 -2.47 21.06 -5.08
N VAL A 30 -2.84 21.38 -6.33
CA VAL A 30 -3.14 20.39 -7.37
C VAL A 30 -1.90 19.56 -7.72
N LEU A 31 -0.72 20.17 -7.86
CA LEU A 31 0.55 19.47 -8.11
C LEU A 31 0.93 18.52 -6.97
N LEU A 32 0.72 18.93 -5.71
CA LEU A 32 0.94 18.09 -4.53
C LEU A 32 -0.02 16.89 -4.50
N ILE A 33 -1.29 17.07 -4.90
CA ILE A 33 -2.29 16.00 -4.94
C ILE A 33 -1.99 14.99 -6.05
N VAL A 34 -1.52 15.44 -7.23
CA VAL A 34 -1.19 14.56 -8.36
C VAL A 34 0.05 13.69 -8.09
N SER A 35 0.89 14.09 -7.14
CA SER A 35 2.14 13.39 -6.81
C SER A 35 2.03 12.43 -5.61
N ALA A 36 0.83 12.22 -5.06
CA ALA A 36 0.63 11.29 -3.95
C ALA A 36 0.86 9.84 -4.40
N LYS A 37 2.09 9.36 -4.21
CA LYS A 37 2.49 7.96 -4.41
C LYS A 37 1.57 7.05 -3.58
N ARG A 38 1.14 5.92 -4.14
CA ARG A 38 0.27 5.00 -3.41
C ARG A 38 1.03 4.37 -2.24
N ASP A 39 0.37 4.19 -1.11
CA ASP A 39 0.90 3.36 -0.03
C ASP A 39 0.84 1.87 -0.39
N GLY A 40 1.50 1.02 0.40
CA GLY A 40 1.58 -0.41 0.12
C GLY A 40 0.21 -1.11 0.14
N ASN A 41 -0.71 -0.66 1.00
CA ASN A 41 -2.06 -1.22 1.08
C ASN A 41 -2.91 -0.82 -0.14
N GLN A 42 -2.77 0.41 -0.63
CA GLN A 42 -3.41 0.87 -1.86
C GLN A 42 -2.92 0.09 -3.08
N LYS A 43 -1.62 -0.21 -3.17
CA LYS A 43 -1.05 -1.06 -4.24
C LYS A 43 -1.54 -2.50 -4.17
N PHE A 44 -1.65 -3.07 -2.96
CA PHE A 44 -2.23 -4.39 -2.75
C PHE A 44 -3.69 -4.44 -3.24
N LYS A 45 -4.52 -3.47 -2.84
CA LYS A 45 -5.92 -3.33 -3.30
C LYS A 45 -6.01 -3.20 -4.82
N ALA A 46 -5.17 -2.38 -5.43
CA ALA A 46 -5.12 -2.21 -6.88
C ALA A 46 -4.81 -3.53 -7.60
N CYS A 47 -3.86 -4.32 -7.07
CA CYS A 47 -3.55 -5.64 -7.61
C CYS A 47 -4.77 -6.57 -7.55
N CYS A 48 -5.41 -6.67 -6.39
CA CYS A 48 -6.60 -7.52 -6.23
C CYS A 48 -7.73 -7.13 -7.19
N ALA A 49 -7.95 -5.84 -7.44
CA ALA A 49 -8.96 -5.37 -8.36
C ALA A 49 -8.74 -5.93 -9.79
N ARG A 50 -7.49 -6.14 -10.19
CA ARG A 50 -7.10 -6.72 -11.48
C ARG A 50 -7.24 -8.25 -11.55
N GLN A 51 -7.37 -8.95 -10.42
CA GLN A 51 -7.59 -10.39 -10.36
C GLN A 51 -9.05 -10.73 -10.69
N LYS A 52 -9.37 -10.87 -11.99
CA LYS A 52 -10.75 -11.08 -12.47
C LYS A 52 -11.37 -12.42 -12.07
N THR A 53 -10.53 -13.46 -11.91
CA THR A 53 -10.94 -14.83 -11.56
C THR A 53 -11.01 -15.07 -10.06
N ALA A 54 -10.44 -14.18 -9.24
CA ALA A 54 -10.53 -14.27 -7.79
C ALA A 54 -11.95 -13.89 -7.30
N ASP A 55 -12.44 -14.65 -6.32
CA ASP A 55 -13.77 -14.46 -5.74
C ASP A 55 -13.97 -13.02 -5.20
N LYS A 56 -15.13 -12.44 -5.52
CA LYS A 56 -15.43 -11.04 -5.22
C LYS A 56 -15.54 -10.78 -3.72
N GLU A 57 -16.12 -11.71 -2.96
CA GLU A 57 -16.31 -11.55 -1.52
C GLU A 57 -14.97 -11.64 -0.78
N CYS A 58 -14.13 -12.60 -1.16
CA CYS A 58 -12.78 -12.74 -0.64
C CYS A 58 -11.96 -11.47 -0.86
N LYS A 59 -11.96 -10.94 -2.09
CA LYS A 59 -11.27 -9.67 -2.38
C LYS A 59 -11.79 -8.53 -1.50
N ARG A 60 -13.12 -8.40 -1.39
CA ARG A 60 -13.74 -7.33 -0.59
C ARG A 60 -13.36 -7.41 0.89
N LYS A 61 -13.27 -8.62 1.46
CA LYS A 61 -13.00 -8.81 2.88
C LYS A 61 -11.52 -8.79 3.25
N PHE A 62 -10.64 -9.31 2.38
CA PHE A 62 -9.27 -9.64 2.76
C PHE A 62 -8.18 -8.98 1.91
N CYS A 63 -8.50 -8.24 0.84
CA CYS A 63 -7.50 -7.43 0.12
C CYS A 63 -7.20 -6.12 0.87
N ASP A 64 -6.71 -6.25 2.09
CA ASP A 64 -6.19 -5.18 2.93
C ASP A 64 -5.20 -5.79 3.92
N PHE A 65 -4.03 -5.19 4.11
CA PHE A 65 -3.03 -5.71 5.06
C PHE A 65 -3.56 -5.72 6.50
N ASN A 66 -4.48 -4.83 6.86
CA ASN A 66 -5.13 -4.88 8.18
C ASN A 66 -6.13 -6.02 8.31
N ALA A 67 -6.70 -6.49 7.19
CA ALA A 67 -7.66 -7.59 7.18
C ALA A 67 -6.99 -8.96 7.12
N ILE A 68 -5.91 -9.11 6.34
CA ILE A 68 -5.09 -10.33 6.32
C ILE A 68 -4.04 -10.25 7.41
N ASN A 69 -4.41 -10.60 8.64
CA ASN A 69 -3.55 -10.61 9.83
C ASN A 69 -3.63 -11.97 10.54
N GLN A 70 -2.80 -12.19 11.55
CA GLN A 70 -2.76 -13.43 12.31
C GLN A 70 -4.15 -13.87 12.82
N ASN A 71 -4.96 -12.95 13.34
CA ASN A 71 -6.27 -13.25 13.92
C ASN A 71 -7.32 -13.62 12.86
N ASN A 72 -7.18 -13.08 11.64
CA ASN A 72 -8.11 -13.31 10.53
C ASN A 72 -7.62 -14.35 9.52
N MET A 73 -6.36 -14.80 9.62
CA MET A 73 -5.76 -15.72 8.66
C MET A 73 -6.57 -17.02 8.54
N LEU A 74 -7.00 -17.59 9.66
CA LEU A 74 -7.81 -18.80 9.63
C LEU A 74 -9.17 -18.58 8.95
N HIS A 75 -9.79 -17.41 9.15
CA HIS A 75 -11.02 -17.04 8.46
C HIS A 75 -10.81 -16.86 6.95
N PHE A 76 -9.71 -16.21 6.56
CA PHE A 76 -9.31 -16.07 5.16
C PHE A 76 -9.13 -17.43 4.50
N LEU A 77 -8.34 -18.34 5.09
CA LEU A 77 -8.09 -19.67 4.53
C LEU A 77 -9.39 -20.48 4.40
N ASN A 78 -10.21 -20.53 5.45
CA ASN A 78 -11.47 -21.28 5.41
C ASN A 78 -12.46 -20.73 4.37
N MET A 79 -12.50 -19.41 4.18
CA MET A 79 -13.42 -18.78 3.24
C MET A 79 -12.91 -18.84 1.80
N CYS A 80 -11.62 -18.63 1.58
CA CYS A 80 -11.06 -18.30 0.26
C CYS A 80 -10.25 -19.42 -0.39
N SER A 81 -9.66 -20.34 0.39
CA SER A 81 -8.94 -21.49 -0.17
C SER A 81 -9.85 -22.44 -0.97
N PRO A 82 -11.11 -22.70 -0.59
CA PRO A 82 -12.02 -23.52 -1.39
C PRO A 82 -12.53 -22.84 -2.67
N ARG A 83 -12.29 -21.53 -2.84
CA ARG A 83 -12.84 -20.72 -3.96
C ARG A 83 -11.87 -20.66 -5.14
N GLY A 84 -11.41 -21.82 -5.61
CA GLY A 84 -10.44 -21.95 -6.68
C GLY A 84 -9.09 -21.29 -6.35
N GLU A 85 -8.49 -20.61 -7.32
CA GLU A 85 -7.16 -19.95 -7.15
C GLU A 85 -7.21 -18.67 -6.31
N THR A 86 -8.36 -18.31 -5.70
CA THR A 86 -8.58 -17.02 -5.03
C THR A 86 -7.51 -16.72 -3.98
N ALA A 87 -7.27 -17.64 -3.04
CA ALA A 87 -6.30 -17.43 -1.96
C ALA A 87 -4.88 -17.17 -2.51
N LYS A 88 -4.46 -17.95 -3.52
CA LYS A 88 -3.18 -17.80 -4.19
C LYS A 88 -3.06 -16.47 -4.94
N LEU A 89 -4.07 -16.07 -5.71
CA LEU A 89 -4.05 -14.79 -6.44
C LEU A 89 -3.96 -13.58 -5.49
N MET A 90 -4.61 -13.68 -4.33
CA MET A 90 -4.52 -12.66 -3.29
C MET A 90 -3.15 -12.66 -2.62
N TRP A 91 -2.57 -13.83 -2.36
CA TRP A 91 -1.21 -13.96 -1.84
C TRP A 91 -0.16 -13.41 -2.78
N ASP A 92 -0.27 -13.70 -4.08
CA ASP A 92 0.59 -13.15 -5.13
C ASP A 92 0.55 -11.61 -5.13
N CYS A 93 -0.64 -11.03 -4.95
CA CYS A 93 -0.81 -9.59 -4.87
C CYS A 93 -0.19 -8.99 -3.61
N ALA A 94 -0.35 -9.62 -2.46
CA ALA A 94 0.22 -9.13 -1.20
C ALA A 94 1.75 -9.18 -1.24
N SER A 95 2.31 -10.33 -1.61
CA SER A 95 3.75 -10.58 -1.64
C SER A 95 4.48 -9.93 -2.83
N SER A 96 3.74 -9.47 -3.83
CA SER A 96 4.28 -9.03 -5.13
C SER A 96 5.15 -10.07 -5.83
N ARG A 97 4.96 -11.36 -5.53
CA ARG A 97 5.80 -12.49 -5.98
C ARG A 97 7.31 -12.26 -5.78
N HIS A 98 7.66 -11.49 -4.75
CA HIS A 98 9.03 -11.19 -4.40
C HIS A 98 9.53 -12.16 -3.33
N ASP A 99 10.84 -12.36 -3.27
CA ASP A 99 11.48 -13.11 -2.19
C ASP A 99 11.63 -12.22 -0.94
N HIS A 100 10.96 -12.60 0.15
CA HIS A 100 11.01 -11.88 1.43
C HIS A 100 11.85 -12.58 2.49
N MET A 101 12.62 -13.63 2.15
CA MET A 101 13.37 -14.44 3.12
C MET A 101 14.26 -13.60 4.03
N GLU A 102 15.00 -12.63 3.48
CA GLU A 102 15.89 -11.78 4.27
C GLU A 102 15.12 -10.86 5.24
N CYS A 103 13.94 -10.39 4.87
CA CYS A 103 13.07 -9.64 5.79
C CYS A 103 12.52 -10.54 6.89
N CYS A 104 12.03 -11.73 6.52
CA CYS A 104 11.47 -12.69 7.46
C CYS A 104 12.48 -13.19 8.49
N LYS A 105 13.71 -13.50 8.06
CA LYS A 105 14.81 -13.88 8.98
C LYS A 105 15.07 -12.77 10.00
N LYS A 106 15.12 -11.50 9.55
CA LYS A 106 15.30 -10.33 10.44
C LYS A 106 14.14 -10.13 11.42
N LYS A 107 12.92 -10.52 11.04
CA LYS A 107 11.74 -10.50 11.92
C LYS A 107 11.56 -11.78 12.75
N ASN A 108 12.55 -12.67 12.78
CA ASN A 108 12.54 -13.92 13.55
C ASN A 108 11.39 -14.87 13.17
N VAL A 109 11.00 -14.90 11.89
CA VAL A 109 10.09 -15.93 11.38
C VAL A 109 10.74 -17.30 11.56
N LEU A 110 9.99 -18.25 12.12
CA LEU A 110 10.49 -19.62 12.35
C LEU A 110 11.04 -20.23 11.05
N PRO A 111 12.18 -20.98 11.10
CA PRO A 111 12.77 -21.59 9.92
C PRO A 111 11.80 -22.45 9.09
N SER A 112 10.93 -23.23 9.75
CA SER A 112 9.91 -24.05 9.11
C SER A 112 8.80 -23.24 8.41
N CYS A 113 8.69 -21.94 8.72
CA CYS A 113 7.71 -21.02 8.14
C CYS A 113 8.30 -20.13 7.03
N LEU A 114 9.62 -20.18 6.78
CA LEU A 114 10.26 -19.34 5.77
C LEU A 114 9.81 -19.63 4.35
N GLN A 115 9.26 -20.82 4.08
CA GLN A 115 8.63 -21.15 2.79
C GLN A 115 7.46 -20.20 2.43
N TYR A 116 6.83 -19.56 3.42
CA TYR A 116 5.78 -18.56 3.19
C TYR A 116 6.35 -17.18 2.84
N CYS A 117 7.64 -16.96 3.09
CA CYS A 117 8.36 -15.73 2.75
C CYS A 117 8.93 -15.77 1.33
N GLU A 118 9.33 -16.96 0.89
CA GLU A 118 9.75 -17.22 -0.48
C GLU A 118 8.51 -17.25 -1.40
N SER A 119 7.95 -16.07 -1.68
CA SER A 119 6.73 -15.93 -2.49
C SER A 119 7.01 -15.80 -3.99
N SER A 120 8.23 -16.08 -4.43
CA SER A 120 8.59 -16.23 -5.85
C SER A 120 7.88 -17.40 -6.52
N HIS A 121 7.43 -18.37 -5.73
CA HIS A 121 6.73 -19.57 -6.17
C HIS A 121 5.38 -19.73 -5.46
N SER A 122 4.55 -20.65 -5.96
CA SER A 122 3.25 -20.93 -5.35
C SER A 122 3.43 -21.53 -3.95
N VAL A 123 2.73 -20.98 -2.97
CA VAL A 123 2.72 -21.48 -1.59
C VAL A 123 2.23 -22.94 -1.59
N PRO A 124 2.88 -23.86 -0.85
CA PRO A 124 2.43 -25.24 -0.72
C PRO A 124 0.98 -25.31 -0.22
N PRO A 125 0.14 -26.20 -0.76
CA PRO A 125 -1.28 -26.30 -0.39
C PRO A 125 -1.53 -26.85 1.02
N ASP A 126 -0.48 -27.15 1.79
CA ASP A 126 -0.60 -27.84 3.07
C ASP A 126 -1.13 -26.93 4.18
N TYR A 127 -2.40 -27.15 4.50
CA TYR A 127 -3.14 -26.44 5.54
C TYR A 127 -2.58 -26.63 6.95
N LEU A 128 -1.92 -27.75 7.26
CA LEU A 128 -1.37 -28.01 8.59
C LEU A 128 -0.16 -27.11 8.89
N TYR A 129 0.68 -26.85 7.88
CA TYR A 129 1.78 -25.89 8.03
C TYR A 129 1.27 -24.45 8.21
N HIS A 130 0.13 -24.10 7.59
CA HIS A 130 -0.49 -22.79 7.81
C HIS A 130 -0.83 -22.57 9.28
N LEU A 131 -1.36 -23.59 9.97
CA LEU A 131 -1.76 -23.50 11.39
C LEU A 131 -0.55 -23.29 12.32
N VAL A 132 0.53 -24.03 12.12
CA VAL A 132 1.77 -23.89 12.92
C VAL A 132 2.41 -22.50 12.73
N CYS A 133 2.30 -21.97 11.51
CA CYS A 133 2.91 -20.69 11.14
C CYS A 133 2.03 -19.47 11.40
N LEU A 134 0.80 -19.63 11.91
CA LEU A 134 -0.12 -18.51 12.19
C LEU A 134 0.53 -17.40 13.02
N GLN A 135 1.29 -17.77 14.06
CA GLN A 135 1.96 -16.81 14.95
C GLN A 135 3.05 -15.96 14.26
N ASN A 136 3.54 -16.39 13.10
CA ASN A 136 4.54 -15.66 12.32
C ASN A 136 3.89 -14.76 11.26
N PHE A 137 2.58 -14.88 11.08
CA PHE A 137 1.93 -14.34 9.90
C PHE A 137 1.94 -12.81 9.87
N ASP A 138 1.81 -12.14 11.02
CA ASP A 138 1.93 -10.67 11.08
C ASP A 138 3.33 -10.20 10.68
N ALA A 139 4.38 -10.93 11.06
CA ALA A 139 5.75 -10.61 10.64
C ALA A 139 5.96 -10.79 9.13
N ILE A 140 5.43 -11.87 8.56
CA ILE A 140 5.48 -12.13 7.11
C ILE A 140 4.70 -11.03 6.35
N ARG A 141 3.47 -10.76 6.78
CA ARG A 141 2.63 -9.70 6.23
C ARG A 141 3.33 -8.34 6.26
N ASP A 142 3.98 -7.99 7.36
CA ASP A 142 4.69 -6.73 7.47
C ASP A 142 5.81 -6.61 6.42
N CYS A 143 6.54 -7.69 6.14
CA CYS A 143 7.53 -7.72 5.06
C CYS A 143 6.90 -7.43 3.68
N PHE A 144 5.74 -8.01 3.41
CA PHE A 144 5.00 -7.78 2.17
C PHE A 144 4.57 -6.31 2.05
N ARG A 145 4.04 -5.74 3.13
CA ARG A 145 3.65 -4.32 3.19
C ARG A 145 4.87 -3.42 2.98
N ASP A 146 5.95 -3.64 3.72
CA ASP A 146 7.18 -2.82 3.64
C ASP A 146 7.80 -2.84 2.25
N HIS A 147 7.70 -3.96 1.53
CA HIS A 147 8.11 -4.07 0.14
C HIS A 147 7.23 -3.19 -0.76
N LEU A 148 5.90 -3.28 -0.63
CA LEU A 148 4.96 -2.51 -1.43
C LEU A 148 5.01 -1.01 -1.13
N GLU A 149 5.41 -0.56 0.06
CA GLU A 149 5.67 0.86 0.31
C GLU A 149 6.73 1.44 -0.64
N LYS A 150 7.71 0.61 -1.02
CA LYS A 150 8.89 1.05 -1.78
C LYS A 150 8.79 0.71 -3.27
N ASN A 151 8.08 -0.37 -3.60
CA ASN A 151 8.05 -0.98 -4.92
C ASN A 151 6.63 -0.97 -5.52
N PRO A 152 6.48 -1.10 -6.86
CA PRO A 152 5.18 -1.33 -7.46
C PRO A 152 4.66 -2.74 -7.14
N ASN A 153 3.35 -2.96 -7.32
CA ASN A 153 2.81 -4.33 -7.30
C ASN A 153 3.18 -5.11 -8.58
N ILE A 154 2.77 -6.39 -8.68
CA ILE A 154 3.04 -7.28 -9.84
C ILE A 154 2.59 -6.72 -11.20
N PHE A 155 1.75 -5.69 -11.20
CA PHE A 155 1.20 -5.07 -12.40
C PHE A 155 1.75 -3.66 -12.67
N GLY A 156 2.70 -3.18 -11.86
CA GLY A 156 3.34 -1.87 -12.03
C GLY A 156 2.65 -0.69 -11.33
N ASP A 157 1.62 -0.92 -10.50
CA ASP A 157 0.97 0.19 -9.78
C ASP A 157 1.89 0.74 -8.69
N ASN A 158 2.19 2.06 -8.74
CA ASN A 158 3.10 2.74 -7.81
C ASN A 158 2.44 3.92 -7.08
#